data_AF-A0A662LW94-F1
#
_entry.id   AF-A0A662LW94-F1
#
_cell.length_a   1.000
_cell.length_b   1.000
_cell.length_c   1.000
_cell.angle_alpha   90.00
_cell.angle_beta   90.00
_cell.angle_gamma   90.00
#
_symmetry.space_group_name_H-M   'P 1'
#
loop_
_entity.id
_entity.type
_entity.pdbx_description
1 polymer ?
#
loop_
_entity_poly.entity_id
_entity_poly.type
_entity_poly.pdbx_seq_one_letter_code
_entity_poly.pdbx_strand_id
1 'polypeptide(L)' 'MTMPFWFPKKTNVVWYLVFIGLFFLSLDFWWWEKSEPLVFGLPFWIVYLIILTIITSIAFYLFSKYYWRDDQ' A
#
# COMPACT_ATOMS: atom_id res chain seq x y z
N MET A 1 19.75 -14.52 20.17
CA MET A 1 18.98 -14.61 18.91
C MET A 1 18.96 -13.21 18.31
N THR A 2 19.78 -12.94 17.30
CA THR A 2 19.79 -11.65 16.60
C THR A 2 18.60 -11.62 15.64
N MET A 3 17.77 -10.59 15.75
CA MET A 3 16.65 -10.41 14.84
C MET A 3 17.18 -10.08 13.43
N PRO A 4 16.58 -10.64 12.37
CA PRO A 4 17.01 -10.35 11.00
C PRO A 4 16.80 -8.87 10.66
N PHE A 5 17.60 -8.35 9.73
CA PHE A 5 17.60 -6.92 9.38
C PHE A 5 16.27 -6.44 8.78
N TRP A 6 15.46 -7.36 8.24
CA TRP A 6 14.11 -7.07 7.71
C TRP A 6 13.01 -7.09 8.77
N PHE A 7 13.33 -7.38 10.04
CA PHE A 7 12.31 -7.52 11.08
C PHE A 7 11.86 -6.13 11.56
N PRO A 8 10.54 -5.88 11.68
CA PRO A 8 10.03 -4.57 12.06
C PRO A 8 10.50 -4.19 13.47
N LYS A 9 11.20 -3.06 13.57
CA LYS A 9 11.49 -2.40 14.84
C LYS A 9 10.29 -1.54 15.25
N LYS A 10 10.19 -1.15 16.54
CA LYS A 10 9.08 -0.31 17.04
C LYS A 10 8.87 0.97 16.20
N THR A 11 9.93 1.53 15.65
CA THR A 11 9.90 2.72 14.79
C THR A 11 9.28 2.47 13.41
N ASN A 12 9.34 1.24 12.90
CA ASN A 12 9.03 0.92 11.49
C ASN A 12 7.75 0.11 11.36
N VAL A 13 7.24 -0.40 12.48
CA VAL A 13 6.06 -1.28 12.51
C VAL A 13 4.84 -0.61 11.86
N VAL A 14 4.75 0.73 11.98
CA VAL A 14 3.69 1.52 11.35
C VAL A 14 3.75 1.40 9.82
N TRP A 15 4.94 1.48 9.22
CA TRP A 15 5.10 1.32 7.76
C TRP A 15 4.74 -0.09 7.30
N TYR A 16 5.13 -1.11 8.06
CA TYR A 16 4.73 -2.49 7.79
C TYR A 16 3.21 -2.64 7.81
N LEU A 17 2.53 -2.07 8.81
CA LEU A 17 1.07 -2.09 8.88
C LEU A 17 0.42 -1.35 7.70
N VAL A 18 0.98 -0.21 7.28
CA VAL A 18 0.51 0.52 6.10
C VAL A 18 0.63 -0.33 4.83
N PHE A 19 1.78 -0.96 4.58
CA PHE A 19 1.98 -1.80 3.40
C PHE A 19 1.11 -3.06 3.43
N ILE A 20 0.97 -3.70 4.60
CA ILE A 20 0.07 -4.85 4.77
C ILE A 20 -1.38 -4.42 4.52
N GLY A 21 -1.80 -3.27 5.04
CA GLY A 21 -3.12 -2.71 4.79
C GLY A 21 -3.36 -2.47 3.29
N LEU A 22 -2.43 -1.81 2.60
CA LEU A 22 -2.52 -1.57 1.16
C LEU A 22 -2.56 -2.88 0.35
N PHE A 23 -1.83 -3.90 0.79
CA PHE A 23 -1.87 -5.22 0.18
C PHE A 23 -3.23 -5.91 0.37
N PHE A 24 -3.83 -5.85 1.56
CA PHE A 24 -5.17 -6.39 1.75
C PHE A 24 -6.23 -5.60 0.98
N LEU A 25 -6.12 -4.27 0.90
CA LEU A 25 -7.00 -3.45 0.05
C LEU A 25 -6.86 -3.80 -1.43
N SER A 26 -5.68 -4.22 -1.89
CA SER A 26 -5.50 -4.70 -3.27
C SER A 26 -6.11 -6.08 -3.51
N LEU A 27 -6.23 -6.90 -2.46
CA LEU A 27 -6.93 -8.19 -2.50
C LEU A 27 -8.46 -8.04 -2.41
N ASP A 28 -8.95 -7.10 -1.59
CA ASP A 28 -10.38 -6.80 -1.43
C ASP A 28 -11.06 -6.48 -2.77
N PHE A 29 -10.32 -5.84 -3.68
CA PHE A 29 -10.72 -5.62 -5.06
C PHE A 29 -11.18 -6.89 -5.80
N TRP A 30 -10.48 -8.02 -5.61
CA TRP A 30 -10.80 -9.26 -6.31
C TRP A 30 -12.08 -9.93 -5.82
N TRP A 31 -12.61 -9.47 -4.68
CA TRP A 31 -13.87 -9.94 -4.10
C TRP A 31 -15.09 -9.12 -4.55
N TRP A 32 -14.90 -8.02 -5.30
CA TRP A 32 -16.03 -7.25 -5.81
C TRP A 32 -16.74 -7.99 -6.95
N GLU A 33 -17.77 -8.77 -6.60
CA GLU A 33 -18.72 -9.43 -7.51
C GLU A 33 -19.65 -8.44 -8.26
N LYS A 34 -19.22 -7.19 -8.50
CA LYS A 34 -20.05 -6.11 -9.05
C LYS A 34 -19.42 -5.57 -10.34
N SER A 35 -20.11 -5.78 -11.46
CA SER A 35 -19.66 -5.36 -12.81
C SER A 35 -19.94 -3.89 -13.15
N GLU A 36 -20.70 -3.13 -12.35
CA GLU A 36 -21.20 -1.80 -12.75
C GLU A 36 -21.33 -0.91 -11.50
N PRO A 37 -20.50 0.16 -11.40
CA PRO A 37 -20.79 1.41 -12.10
C PRO A 37 -19.59 1.97 -12.88
N LEU A 38 -19.88 2.65 -13.99
CA LEU A 38 -18.89 3.39 -14.78
C LEU A 38 -18.68 4.78 -14.14
N VAL A 39 -17.44 5.09 -13.78
CA VAL A 39 -16.99 6.44 -13.40
C VAL A 39 -16.17 6.99 -14.57
N PHE A 40 -16.63 8.09 -15.19
CA PHE A 40 -16.02 8.65 -16.41
C PHE A 40 -15.88 7.66 -17.59
N GLY A 41 -16.77 6.65 -17.67
CA GLY A 41 -16.71 5.62 -18.72
C GLY A 41 -15.70 4.48 -18.44
N LEU A 42 -15.04 4.50 -17.28
CA LEU A 42 -14.21 3.40 -16.80
C LEU A 42 -14.94 2.65 -15.66
N PRO A 43 -14.84 1.31 -15.59
CA PRO A 43 -15.29 0.59 -14.42
C PRO A 43 -14.70 1.18 -13.13
N PHE A 44 -15.53 1.36 -12.11
CA PHE A 44 -15.13 1.92 -10.81
C PHE A 44 -13.87 1.26 -10.23
N TRP A 45 -13.73 -0.03 -10.48
CA TRP A 45 -12.61 -0.86 -10.06
C TRP A 45 -11.27 -0.37 -10.63
N ILE A 46 -11.25 0.19 -11.86
CA ILE A 46 -10.05 0.77 -12.48
C ILE A 46 -9.61 2.02 -11.71
N VAL A 47 -10.57 2.90 -11.41
CA VAL A 47 -10.30 4.13 -10.65
C VAL A 47 -9.78 3.79 -9.26
N TYR A 48 -10.37 2.78 -8.61
CA TYR A 48 -9.90 2.26 -7.33
C TYR A 48 -8.45 1.77 -7.41
N LEU A 49 -8.08 0.97 -8.41
CA LEU A 49 -6.70 0.50 -8.58
C LEU A 49 -5.72 1.64 -8.87
N ILE A 50 -6.10 2.64 -9.68
CA ILE A 50 -5.25 3.80 -9.95
C ILE A 50 -4.96 4.56 -8.64
N ILE A 51 -6.00 4.83 -7.85
CA ILE A 51 -5.86 5.50 -6.55
C ILE A 51 -4.98 4.67 -5.62
N LEU A 52 -5.22 3.35 -5.53
CA LEU A 52 -4.44 2.46 -4.69
C LEU A 52 -2.97 2.42 -5.10
N THR A 53 -2.68 2.46 -6.40
CA THR A 53 -1.31 2.49 -6.95
C THR A 53 -0.61 3.81 -6.63
N ILE A 54 -1.31 4.94 -6.75
CA ILE A 54 -0.77 6.25 -6.36
C ILE A 54 -0.46 6.28 -4.87
N ILE A 55 -1.39 5.85 -4.02
CA ILE A 55 -1.19 5.79 -2.55
C ILE A 55 -0.01 4.90 -2.22
N THR A 56 0.10 3.73 -2.85
CA THR A 56 1.23 2.81 -2.64
C THR A 56 2.56 3.44 -3.05
N SER A 57 2.59 4.14 -4.19
CA SER A 57 3.78 4.87 -4.66
C SER A 57 4.18 5.99 -3.71
N ILE A 58 3.21 6.74 -3.18
CA ILE A 58 3.45 7.76 -2.16
C ILE A 58 3.97 7.13 -0.87
N ALA A 59 3.41 6.01 -0.42
CA ALA A 59 3.87 5.29 0.76
C ALA A 59 5.33 4.84 0.60
N PHE A 60 5.71 4.31 -0.58
CA PHE A 60 7.10 3.97 -0.89
C PHE A 60 8.02 5.20 -0.92
N TYR A 61 7.58 6.30 -1.53
CA TYR A 61 8.36 7.54 -1.56
C TYR A 61 8.60 8.09 -0.15
N LEU A 62 7.56 8.15 0.69
CA LEU A 62 7.67 8.60 2.07
C LEU A 62 8.54 7.67 2.90
N PHE A 63 8.35 6.35 2.76
CA PHE A 63 9.21 5.36 3.41
C PHE A 63 10.68 5.55 3.00
N SER A 64 10.97 5.71 1.71
CA SER A 64 12.33 5.95 1.22
C SER A 64 12.89 7.30 1.68
N LYS A 65 12.06 8.35 1.79
CA LYS A 65 12.53 9.69 2.12
C LYS A 65 12.79 9.87 3.61
N TYR A 66 11.90 9.35 4.45
CA TYR A 66 11.95 9.54 5.89
C TYR A 66 12.62 8.38 6.60
N TYR A 67 12.31 7.14 6.21
CA TYR A 67 12.81 5.99 6.94
C TYR A 67 14.19 5.53 6.44
N TRP A 68 14.34 5.35 5.12
CA TRP A 68 15.62 4.90 4.54
C TRP A 68 16.75 5.94 4.67
N ARG A 69 16.40 7.23 4.84
CA ARG A 69 17.38 8.32 4.92
C ARG A 69 17.89 8.58 6.34
N ASP A 70 17.13 8.19 7.36
CA ASP A 70 17.54 8.28 8.77
C ASP A 70 18.49 7.14 9.18
N ASP A 71 18.58 6.10 8.34
CA ASP A 71 19.48 4.96 8.50
C ASP A 71 20.88 5.19 7.84
N GLN A 72 21.14 6.37 7.26
CA GLN A 72 22.46 6.81 6.74
C GLN A 72 23.08 7.90 7.62
#